data_AF-A0A7C3N2Y2-F1
#
_entry.id   AF-A0A7C3N2Y2-F1
#
_cell.length_a   1.000
_cell.length_b   1.000
_cell.length_c   1.000
_cell.angle_alpha   90.00
_cell.angle_beta   90.00
_cell.angle_gamma   90.00
#
_symmetry.space_group_name_H-M   'P 1'
#
loop_
_entity.id
_entity.type
_entity.pdbx_description
1 polymer ?
#
loop_
_entity_poly.entity_id
_entity_poly.type
_entity_poly.pdbx_seq_one_letter_code
_entity_poly.pdbx_strand_id
1 'polypeptide(L)'
;MDWGLVDERLIRRGELLLSLDFLEGYDYELSLLNDGKIGRPFKITDRYIVFLAVVRFSMPYRRIEGFTRALSRLIPRLTTILMVGGVCLI
;
A
#
# COMPACT_ATOMS: atom_id res chain seq x y z
N MET A 1 -26.00 -25.48 -3.75
CA MET A 1 -24.71 -24.96 -4.24
C MET A 1 -23.89 -24.62 -3.03
N ASP A 2 -22.91 -25.46 -2.73
CA ASP A 2 -22.13 -25.40 -1.50
C ASP A 2 -20.91 -24.49 -1.75
N TRP A 3 -21.06 -23.20 -1.48
CA TRP A 3 -20.01 -22.19 -1.69
C TRP A 3 -18.78 -22.38 -0.78
N GLY A 4 -18.86 -23.29 0.21
CA GLY A 4 -17.77 -23.58 1.16
C GLY A 4 -16.65 -24.46 0.61
N LEU A 5 -16.88 -25.13 -0.53
CA LEU A 5 -15.90 -26.00 -1.19
C LEU A 5 -15.36 -25.31 -2.45
N VAL A 6 -14.78 -24.11 -2.28
CA VAL A 6 -13.89 -23.57 -3.31
C VAL A 6 -12.64 -24.43 -3.30
N ASP A 7 -12.58 -25.35 -4.26
CA ASP A 7 -11.45 -26.26 -4.47
C ASP A 7 -10.15 -25.45 -4.49
N GLU A 8 -9.19 -25.77 -3.61
CA GLU A 8 -7.92 -25.05 -3.49
C GLU A 8 -7.18 -24.96 -4.84
N ARG A 9 -7.49 -25.86 -5.77
CA ARG A 9 -7.00 -25.90 -7.15
C ARG A 9 -7.40 -24.67 -7.99
N LEU A 10 -8.47 -23.98 -7.63
CA LEU A 10 -8.93 -22.75 -8.29
C LEU A 10 -8.28 -21.49 -7.71
N ILE A 11 -7.57 -21.60 -6.57
CA ILE A 11 -6.81 -20.51 -6.00
C ILE A 11 -5.53 -20.34 -6.84
N ARG A 12 -5.49 -19.30 -7.67
CA ARG A 12 -4.24 -18.88 -8.32
C ARG A 12 -3.24 -18.45 -7.24
N ARG A 13 -2.30 -19.35 -6.90
CA ARG A 13 -1.13 -19.04 -6.06
C ARG A 13 -0.16 -18.21 -6.89
N GLY A 14 -0.17 -16.90 -6.65
CA GLY A 14 0.84 -15.99 -7.17
C GLY A 14 1.76 -15.57 -6.04
N GLU A 15 3.07 -15.69 -6.26
CA GLU A 15 4.06 -15.10 -5.35
C GLU A 15 4.28 -13.65 -5.75
N LEU A 16 4.25 -12.75 -4.77
CA LEU A 16 4.53 -11.33 -4.96
C LEU A 16 5.85 -11.01 -4.26
N LEU A 17 6.90 -10.84 -5.06
CA LEU A 17 8.19 -10.35 -4.56
C LEU A 17 8.14 -8.83 -4.52
N LEU A 18 8.33 -8.27 -3.32
CA LEU A 18 8.31 -6.84 -3.07
C LEU A 18 9.72 -6.39 -2.68
N SER A 19 10.29 -5.47 -3.46
CA SER A 19 11.40 -4.67 -2.95
C SER A 19 10.85 -3.67 -1.93
N LEU A 20 11.52 -3.60 -0.78
CA LEU A 20 11.22 -2.66 0.30
C LEU A 20 12.26 -1.52 0.35
N ASP A 21 13.01 -1.32 -0.73
CA ASP A 21 14.10 -0.32 -0.80
C ASP A 21 13.57 1.11 -0.60
N PHE A 22 12.28 1.34 -0.89
CA PHE A 22 11.63 2.63 -0.64
C PHE A 22 11.56 3.01 0.86
N LEU A 23 11.75 2.05 1.77
CA LEU A 23 11.80 2.33 3.21
C LEU A 23 13.12 2.97 3.63
N GLU A 24 14.17 2.84 2.82
CA GLU A 24 15.47 3.43 3.11
C GLU A 24 15.37 4.96 3.08
N GLY A 25 15.62 5.58 4.24
CA GLY A 25 15.48 7.02 4.40
C GLY A 25 14.04 7.54 4.42
N TYR A 26 13.04 6.67 4.63
CA TYR A 26 11.61 7.05 4.57
C TYR A 26 11.27 8.26 5.46
N ASP A 27 11.70 8.26 6.72
CA ASP A 27 11.43 9.37 7.64
C ASP A 27 12.15 10.66 7.24
N TYR A 28 13.36 10.53 6.69
CA TYR A 28 14.13 11.68 6.20
C TYR A 28 13.44 12.31 4.99
N GLU A 29 13.03 11.49 4.02
CA GLU A 29 12.26 11.93 2.85
C GLU A 29 10.93 12.58 3.28
N LEU A 30 10.22 11.97 4.23
CA LEU A 30 8.97 12.53 4.76
C LEU A 30 9.18 13.87 5.48
N SER A 31 10.30 14.01 6.21
CA SER A 31 10.66 15.26 6.88
C SER A 31 10.96 16.36 5.85
N LEU A 32 11.67 16.02 4.78
CA LEU A 32 12.01 16.94 3.70
C LEU A 32 10.76 17.39 2.92
N LEU A 33 9.84 16.46 2.64
CA LEU A 33 8.56 16.77 1.98
C LEU A 33 7.64 17.67 2.82
N ASN A 34 7.80 17.64 4.14
CA ASN A 34 7.04 18.47 5.06
C ASN A 34 7.77 19.75 5.46
N ASP A 35 9.03 19.92 5.06
CA ASP A 35 9.80 21.11 5.38
C ASP A 35 9.18 22.35 4.72
N GLY A 36 8.92 23.38 5.52
CA GLY A 36 8.25 24.60 5.06
C GLY A 36 6.78 24.45 4.63
N LYS A 37 6.15 23.28 4.81
CA LYS A 37 4.76 23.06 4.40
C LYS A 37 3.76 23.71 5.36
N ILE A 38 2.88 24.55 4.81
CA ILE A 38 1.80 25.20 5.57
C ILE A 38 0.50 24.40 5.37
N GLY A 39 -0.03 23.80 6.44
CA GLY A 39 -1.27 22.99 6.43
C GLY A 39 -1.07 21.57 6.97
N ARG A 40 -1.93 20.62 6.55
CA ARG A 40 -1.83 19.21 6.99
C ARG A 40 -0.54 18.58 6.44
N PRO A 41 0.35 18.05 7.29
CA PRO A 41 1.57 17.39 6.83
C PRO A 41 1.23 16.14 6.02
N PHE A 42 2.08 15.81 5.07
CA PHE A 42 2.08 14.53 4.39
C PHE A 42 2.41 13.42 5.38
N LYS A 43 1.78 12.25 5.18
CA LYS A 43 2.05 11.02 5.94
C LYS A 43 2.70 9.91 5.09
N ILE A 44 2.87 10.18 3.81
CA ILE A 44 3.41 9.26 2.82
C ILE A 44 4.49 9.97 2.01
N THR A 45 5.50 9.22 1.60
CA THR A 45 6.57 9.72 0.73
C THR A 45 6.28 9.46 -0.74
N ASP A 46 6.97 10.16 -1.63
CA ASP A 46 6.83 9.99 -3.08
C ASP A 46 7.25 8.58 -3.51
N ARG A 47 8.33 8.05 -2.94
CA ARG A 47 8.76 6.66 -3.22
C ARG A 47 7.70 5.63 -2.86
N TYR A 48 6.96 5.84 -1.76
CA TYR A 48 5.87 4.95 -1.39
C TYR A 48 4.68 5.05 -2.35
N ILE A 49 4.38 6.24 -2.88
CA ILE A 49 3.37 6.42 -3.93
C ILE A 49 3.77 5.65 -5.20
N VAL A 50 5.04 5.76 -5.62
CA VAL A 50 5.57 5.03 -6.78
C VAL A 50 5.48 3.52 -6.57
N PHE A 51 5.88 3.02 -5.39
CA PHE A 51 5.74 1.61 -5.03
C PHE A 51 4.28 1.13 -5.15
N LEU A 52 3.33 1.88 -4.60
CA LEU A 52 1.91 1.54 -4.68
C LEU A 52 1.36 1.62 -6.12
N ALA A 53 1.86 2.54 -6.93
CA ALA A 53 1.53 2.61 -8.35
C ALA A 53 2.01 1.37 -9.12
N VAL A 54 3.18 0.82 -8.78
CA VAL A 54 3.66 -0.46 -9.35
C VAL A 54 2.79 -1.61 -8.88
N VAL A 55 2.50 -1.69 -7.58
CA VAL A 55 1.64 -2.74 -7.00
C VAL A 55 0.24 -2.71 -7.63
N ARG A 56 -0.29 -1.51 -7.94
CA ARG A 56 -1.59 -1.34 -8.63
C ARG A 56 -1.66 -2.06 -9.98
N PHE A 57 -0.58 -2.18 -10.73
CA PHE A 57 -0.62 -2.93 -11.99
C PHE A 57 -0.90 -4.41 -11.79
N SER A 58 -0.55 -4.96 -10.62
CA SER A 58 -0.74 -6.36 -10.29
C SER A 58 -2.09 -6.64 -9.60
N MET A 59 -2.76 -5.62 -9.06
CA MET A 59 -3.98 -5.80 -8.27
C MET A 59 -4.99 -4.64 -8.39
N PRO A 60 -6.31 -4.95 -8.48
CA PRO A 60 -7.36 -3.94 -8.57
C PRO A 60 -7.45 -3.07 -7.31
N TYR A 61 -7.95 -1.84 -7.46
CA TYR A 61 -8.05 -0.81 -6.41
C TYR A 61 -8.51 -1.35 -5.04
N ARG A 62 -9.59 -2.15 -4.99
CA ARG A 62 -10.11 -2.68 -3.72
C ARG A 62 -9.13 -3.61 -2.99
N ARG A 63 -8.27 -4.34 -3.71
CA ARG A 63 -7.25 -5.21 -3.10
C ARG A 63 -6.09 -4.41 -2.52
N ILE A 64 -5.80 -3.22 -3.05
CA ILE A 64 -4.71 -2.36 -2.57
C ILE A 64 -4.97 -1.88 -1.14
N GLU A 65 -6.22 -1.60 -0.75
CA GLU A 65 -6.54 -1.25 0.64
C GLU A 65 -6.22 -2.40 1.60
N GLY A 66 -6.65 -3.63 1.25
CA GLY A 66 -6.33 -4.82 2.03
C GLY A 66 -4.81 -5.08 2.10
N PHE A 67 -4.12 -4.87 0.99
CA PHE A 67 -2.67 -4.98 0.89
C PHE A 67 -1.95 -3.98 1.80
N THR A 68 -2.30 -2.69 1.73
CA THR A 68 -1.68 -1.64 2.56
C THR A 68 -1.99 -1.83 4.05
N ARG A 69 -3.16 -2.38 4.40
CA ARG A 69 -3.50 -2.75 5.78
C ARG A 69 -2.69 -3.95 6.28
N ALA A 70 -2.40 -4.93 5.43
CA ALA A 70 -1.53 -6.05 5.79
C ALA A 70 -0.07 -5.56 5.91
N LEU A 71 0.36 -4.69 5.01
CA LEU A 71 1.69 -4.11 5.01
C LEU A 71 1.95 -3.21 6.23
N SER A 72 0.96 -2.42 6.66
CA SER A 72 1.07 -1.58 7.87
C SER A 72 1.15 -2.41 9.16
N ARG A 73 0.55 -3.62 9.18
CA ARG A 73 0.74 -4.56 10.30
C ARG A 73 2.16 -5.13 10.35
N LEU A 74 2.77 -5.37 9.18
CA LEU A 74 4.14 -5.86 9.09
C LEU A 74 5.16 -4.76 9.38
N ILE A 75 4.88 -3.54 8.93
CA ILE A 75 5.77 -2.38 9.02
C ILE A 75 4.95 -1.22 9.60
N PRO A 76 4.91 -1.07 10.94
CA PRO A 76 4.05 -0.10 11.64
C PRO A 76 4.26 1.36 11.26
N ARG A 77 5.38 1.67 10.60
CA ARG A 77 5.73 3.01 10.12
C ARG A 77 4.94 3.42 8.88
N LEU A 78 4.33 2.45 8.18
CA LEU A 78 3.57 2.72 6.96
C LEU A 78 2.12 3.07 7.28
N THR A 79 1.68 4.18 6.70
CA THR A 79 0.29 4.62 6.81
C THR A 79 -0.60 3.74 5.94
N THR A 80 -1.73 3.30 6.51
CA THR A 80 -2.76 2.59 5.75
C THR A 80 -3.53 3.58 4.89
N ILE A 81 -3.78 3.19 3.64
CA ILE A 81 -4.54 4.01 2.71
C ILE A 81 -5.97 3.49 2.68
N LEU A 82 -6.94 4.38 2.86
CA LEU A 82 -8.35 4.05 2.69
C LEU A 82 -8.76 4.37 1.26
N MET A 83 -9.45 3.46 0.58
CA MET A 83 -9.89 3.69 -0.80
C MET A 83 -11.40 3.81 -0.87
N VAL A 84 -11.89 5.04 -0.96
CA VAL A 84 -13.33 5.34 -1.05
C VAL A 84 -13.66 5.76 -2.47
N GLY A 85 -14.50 4.99 -3.17
CA GLY A 85 -14.95 5.35 -4.54
C GLY A 85 -13.84 5.43 -5.59
N GLY A 86 -12.69 4.76 -5.38
CA GLY A 86 -11.52 4.86 -6.27
C GLY A 86 -10.59 6.03 -5.94
N VAL A 87 -10.91 6.81 -4.90
CA VAL A 87 -10.05 7.89 -4.38
C VAL A 87 -9.22 7.35 -3.23
N CYS A 88 -7.91 7.61 -3.30
CA CYS A 88 -6.92 7.29 -2.29
C CYS A 88 -6.98 8.37 -1.18
N LEU A 89 -7.38 7.98 0.04
CA LEU A 89 -7.45 8.86 1.23
C LEU A 89 -6.33 8.49 2.23
N ILE A 90 -5.68 9.52 2.79
CA ILE A 90 -4.48 9.47 3.66
C ILE A 90 -4.72 10.19 5.00
#